data_AF-A0A7S1R251-F1
#
_entry.id   AF-A0A7S1R251-F1
#
_cell.length_a   1.000
_cell.length_b   1.000
_cell.length_c   1.000
_cell.angle_alpha   90.00
_cell.angle_beta   90.00
_cell.angle_gamma   90.00
#
_symmetry.space_group_name_H-M   'P 1'
#
loop_
_entity.id
_entity.type
_entity.pdbx_description
1 polymer ?
#
loop_
_entity_poly.entity_id
_entity_poly.type
_entity_poly.pdbx_seq_one_letter_code
_entity_poly.pdbx_strand_id
1 'polypeptide(L)'
;RPLEVKTRHNEDMREVLLQEPGTQKVLLKFVAAYGFRNIQNVIRRMTKSGADPSRECGHFVEIMACPGGCLNGGGQIPAPKREGTGTAQLERRQRLEELEALLIAGDGTAVLPPAEHPLVVPLYRYIVARAGGKLDNEQRCRAAAGGGKEVLEQFVGGSAVRSWLSAEWRSLKVDSEGKAIVGSSALKW
;
A
#
# COMPACT_ATOMS: atom_id res chain seq x y z
N ARG A 1 0.67 0.24 -24.82
CA ARG A 1 1.36 -1.07 -24.71
C ARG A 1 1.80 -1.23 -23.26
N PRO A 2 1.51 -2.35 -22.58
CA PRO A 2 2.00 -2.61 -21.23
C PRO A 2 3.54 -2.54 -21.21
N LEU A 3 4.11 -1.98 -20.14
CA LEU A 3 5.56 -1.94 -19.98
C LEU A 3 6.09 -3.36 -19.66
N GLU A 4 7.26 -3.69 -20.20
CA GLU A 4 7.88 -4.99 -19.96
C GLU A 4 8.48 -5.05 -18.55
N VAL A 5 8.09 -6.07 -17.80
CA VAL A 5 8.63 -6.35 -16.46
C VAL A 5 9.74 -7.39 -16.58
N LYS A 6 10.95 -7.04 -16.14
CA LYS A 6 12.12 -7.92 -16.17
C LYS A 6 12.48 -8.40 -14.77
N THR A 7 12.50 -9.71 -14.58
CA THR A 7 13.07 -10.32 -13.38
C THR A 7 14.58 -10.12 -13.36
N ARG A 8 15.13 -9.75 -12.20
CA ARG A 8 16.57 -9.57 -12.00
C ARG A 8 17.13 -10.79 -11.27
N HIS A 9 17.77 -10.60 -10.12
CA HIS A 9 18.47 -11.67 -9.41
C HIS A 9 17.56 -12.81 -8.94
N ASN A 10 16.29 -12.52 -8.65
CA ASN A 10 15.25 -13.46 -8.23
C ASN A 10 13.87 -12.89 -8.58
N GLU A 11 12.82 -13.70 -8.43
CA GLU A 11 11.41 -13.33 -8.69
C GLU A 11 10.93 -12.12 -7.88
N ASP A 12 11.50 -11.92 -6.68
CA ASP A 12 11.22 -10.80 -5.77
C ASP A 12 11.99 -9.51 -6.11
N MET A 13 12.78 -9.50 -7.19
CA MET A 13 13.44 -8.30 -7.69
C MET A 13 13.10 -8.08 -9.16
N ARG A 14 12.23 -7.11 -9.41
CA ARG A 14 11.72 -6.79 -10.76
C ARG A 14 12.12 -5.38 -11.17
N GLU A 15 12.39 -5.20 -12.46
CA GLU A 15 12.75 -3.92 -13.05
C GLU A 15 11.82 -3.62 -14.23
N VAL A 16 11.36 -2.38 -14.33
CA VAL A 16 10.57 -1.88 -15.45
C VAL A 16 11.25 -0.64 -16.00
N LEU A 17 11.40 -0.59 -17.33
CA LEU A 17 12.01 0.55 -18.01
C LEU A 17 10.96 1.23 -18.89
N LEU A 18 10.81 2.54 -18.71
CA LEU A 18 10.08 3.38 -19.65
C LEU A 18 11.08 3.89 -20.69
N GLN A 19 10.88 3.52 -21.95
CA GLN A 19 11.76 3.92 -23.05
C GLN A 19 11.04 4.85 -24.01
N GLU A 20 11.78 5.80 -24.56
CA GLU A 20 11.29 6.65 -25.64
C GLU A 20 11.03 5.81 -26.90
N PRO A 21 9.84 5.94 -27.52
CA PRO A 21 9.52 5.23 -28.75
C PRO A 21 10.54 5.55 -29.86
N GLY A 22 11.06 4.53 -30.52
CA GLY A 22 11.95 4.66 -31.68
C GLY A 22 13.44 4.84 -31.37
N THR A 23 13.82 5.39 -30.21
CA THR A 23 15.24 5.62 -29.85
C THR A 23 15.78 4.61 -28.82
N GLN A 24 14.90 3.85 -28.16
CA GLN A 24 15.23 2.94 -27.03
C GLN A 24 15.91 3.62 -25.83
N LYS A 25 15.95 4.96 -25.80
CA LYS A 25 16.51 5.71 -24.69
C LYS A 25 15.66 5.48 -23.44
N VAL A 26 16.29 5.09 -22.34
CA VAL A 26 15.61 4.93 -21.04
C VAL A 26 15.30 6.31 -20.46
N LEU A 27 14.01 6.58 -20.25
CA LEU A 27 13.50 7.81 -19.65
C LEU A 27 13.31 7.63 -18.14
N LEU A 28 12.70 6.52 -17.71
CA LEU A 28 12.50 6.19 -16.32
C LEU A 28 12.81 4.71 -16.07
N LYS A 29 13.24 4.44 -14.85
CA LYS A 29 13.56 3.10 -14.34
C LYS A 29 12.82 2.91 -13.03
N PHE A 30 12.06 1.84 -12.94
CA PHE A 30 11.28 1.46 -11.76
C PHE A 30 11.79 0.12 -11.26
N VAL A 31 11.91 -0.04 -9.95
CA VAL A 31 12.37 -1.29 -9.33
C VAL A 31 11.41 -1.70 -8.23
N ALA A 32 10.99 -2.96 -8.23
CA ALA A 32 10.33 -3.58 -7.09
C ALA A 32 11.32 -4.53 -6.40
N ALA A 33 11.55 -4.32 -5.10
CA ALA A 33 12.49 -5.09 -4.30
C ALA A 33 11.80 -5.64 -3.05
N TYR A 34 11.39 -6.90 -3.11
CA TYR A 34 10.68 -7.59 -2.04
C TYR A 34 11.60 -8.51 -1.27
N GLY A 35 11.42 -8.61 0.05
CA GLY A 35 12.28 -9.38 0.93
C GLY A 35 13.50 -8.60 1.43
N PHE A 36 13.78 -8.72 2.72
CA PHE A 36 14.87 -7.98 3.40
C PHE A 36 16.24 -8.08 2.71
N ARG A 37 16.58 -9.24 2.14
CA ARG A 37 17.82 -9.44 1.37
C ARG A 37 17.90 -8.52 0.14
N ASN A 38 16.81 -8.38 -0.60
CA ASN A 38 16.75 -7.50 -1.78
C ASN A 38 16.79 -6.02 -1.35
N ILE A 39 16.11 -5.67 -0.25
CA ILE A 39 16.14 -4.32 0.34
C ILE A 39 17.57 -3.92 0.69
N GLN A 40 18.29 -4.77 1.43
CA GLN A 40 19.69 -4.51 1.79
C GLN A 40 20.56 -4.28 0.54
N ASN A 41 20.35 -5.07 -0.53
CA ASN A 41 21.08 -4.91 -1.79
C ASN A 41 20.78 -3.59 -2.49
N VAL A 42 19.53 -3.15 -2.49
CA VAL A 42 19.12 -1.85 -3.06
C VAL A 42 19.71 -0.71 -2.25
N ILE A 43 19.51 -0.71 -0.92
CA ILE A 43 20.03 0.35 -0.03
C ILE A 43 21.55 0.48 -0.17
N ARG A 44 22.29 -0.64 -0.15
CA ARG A 44 23.75 -0.64 -0.29
C ARG A 44 24.22 -0.01 -1.60
N ARG A 45 23.47 -0.20 -2.70
CA ARG A 45 23.78 0.43 -4.00
C ARG A 45 23.45 1.92 -3.99
N MET A 46 22.34 2.32 -3.35
CA MET A 46 21.95 3.74 -3.24
C MET A 46 22.92 4.55 -2.37
N THR A 47 23.41 3.96 -1.28
CA THR A 47 24.24 4.68 -0.29
C THR A 47 25.74 4.59 -0.58
N LYS A 48 26.14 3.97 -1.69
CA LYS A 48 27.55 3.88 -2.08
C LYS A 48 28.06 5.28 -2.47
N SER A 49 29.20 5.68 -1.95
CA SER A 49 29.82 6.97 -2.29
C SER A 49 30.03 7.10 -3.80
N GLY A 50 29.58 8.23 -4.38
CA GLY A 50 29.64 8.50 -5.81
C GLY A 50 28.61 7.75 -6.66
N ALA A 51 27.67 7.02 -6.04
CA ALA A 51 26.56 6.41 -6.77
C ALA A 51 25.55 7.47 -7.22
N ASP A 52 24.98 7.28 -8.41
CA ASP A 52 23.77 7.95 -8.84
C ASP A 52 22.58 7.01 -8.58
N PRO A 53 21.74 7.28 -7.55
CA PRO A 53 20.63 6.40 -7.20
C PRO A 53 19.66 6.15 -8.36
N SER A 54 19.47 7.14 -9.25
CA SER A 54 18.55 7.05 -10.38
C SER A 54 19.01 6.01 -11.42
N ARG A 55 20.33 5.88 -11.60
CA ARG A 55 20.95 4.91 -12.50
C ARG A 55 21.08 3.53 -11.85
N GLU A 56 21.55 3.50 -10.62
CA GLU A 56 21.84 2.26 -9.89
C GLU A 56 20.56 1.53 -9.48
N CYS A 57 19.62 2.24 -8.85
CA CYS A 57 18.45 1.66 -8.21
C CYS A 57 17.12 2.07 -8.84
N GLY A 58 17.09 3.13 -9.64
CA GLY A 58 15.90 3.59 -10.35
C GLY A 58 15.35 4.90 -9.80
N HIS A 59 14.42 5.48 -10.57
CA HIS A 59 13.73 6.73 -10.25
C HIS A 59 12.59 6.51 -9.25
N PHE A 60 12.06 5.29 -9.22
CA PHE A 60 11.04 4.86 -8.28
C PHE A 60 11.37 3.45 -7.82
N VAL A 61 11.36 3.24 -6.51
CA VAL A 61 11.64 1.94 -5.90
C VAL A 61 10.51 1.57 -4.96
N GLU A 62 9.82 0.47 -5.25
CA GLU A 62 8.86 -0.16 -4.36
C GLU A 62 9.57 -1.20 -3.49
N ILE A 63 9.33 -1.15 -2.19
CA ILE A 63 9.97 -2.01 -1.20
C ILE A 63 8.90 -2.72 -0.36
N MET A 64 9.02 -4.05 -0.25
CA MET A 64 8.21 -4.87 0.66
C MET A 64 9.14 -5.72 1.55
N ALA A 65 8.90 -5.75 2.85
CA ALA A 65 9.77 -6.47 3.78
C ALA A 65 9.75 -8.00 3.57
N CYS A 66 8.59 -8.55 3.22
CA CYS A 66 8.40 -9.97 2.98
C CYS A 66 8.61 -10.33 1.49
N PRO A 67 9.28 -11.47 1.19
CA PRO A 67 9.26 -12.07 -0.15
C PRO A 67 7.82 -12.30 -0.60
N GLY A 68 7.48 -12.08 -1.86
CA GLY A 68 6.12 -12.23 -2.38
C GLY A 68 5.10 -11.21 -1.84
N GLY A 69 5.54 -10.15 -1.15
CA GLY A 69 4.68 -9.09 -0.65
C GLY A 69 3.84 -9.46 0.57
N CYS A 70 2.78 -8.69 0.81
CA CYS A 70 2.00 -8.73 2.06
C CYS A 70 1.20 -10.03 2.26
N LEU A 71 0.78 -10.71 1.19
CA LEU A 71 0.09 -12.01 1.26
C LEU A 71 0.93 -13.08 1.96
N ASN A 72 2.24 -12.82 2.05
CA ASN A 72 3.23 -13.67 2.66
C ASN A 72 3.76 -13.15 4.01
N GLY A 73 3.08 -12.16 4.58
CA GLY A 73 3.46 -11.52 5.84
C GLY A 73 3.41 -12.45 7.03
N GLY A 74 4.26 -12.20 8.04
CA GLY A 74 4.31 -13.00 9.27
C GLY A 74 3.04 -12.96 10.12
N GLY A 75 2.13 -12.02 9.86
CA GLY A 75 0.83 -11.91 10.53
C GLY A 75 -0.30 -12.67 9.82
N GLN A 76 -0.03 -13.34 8.70
CA GLN A 76 -1.04 -14.11 7.98
C GLN A 76 -1.38 -15.41 8.71
N ILE A 77 -2.61 -15.89 8.53
CA ILE A 77 -3.04 -17.18 9.07
C ILE A 77 -2.15 -18.29 8.47
N PRO A 78 -1.47 -19.10 9.30
CA PRO A 78 -0.62 -20.17 8.80
C PRO A 78 -1.40 -21.14 7.92
N ALA A 79 -0.72 -21.68 6.90
CA ALA A 79 -1.28 -22.79 6.16
C ALA A 79 -1.53 -23.98 7.12
N PRO A 80 -2.61 -24.74 6.93
CA PRO A 80 -2.84 -25.95 7.73
C PRO A 80 -1.62 -26.87 7.58
N LYS A 81 -1.11 -27.37 8.72
CA LYS A 81 0.07 -28.25 8.74
C LYS A 81 -0.29 -29.55 8.02
N ARG A 82 0.27 -29.78 6.83
CA ARG A 82 0.31 -31.10 6.21
C ARG A 82 1.60 -31.78 6.64
N GLU A 83 1.49 -32.97 7.22
CA GLU A 83 2.66 -33.77 7.60
C GLU A 83 3.30 -34.35 6.34
N GLY A 84 4.54 -33.94 6.04
CA GLY A 84 5.40 -34.60 5.07
C GLY A 84 5.90 -33.74 3.90
N THR A 85 7.22 -33.85 3.69
CA THR A 85 8.00 -33.61 2.45
C THR A 85 8.40 -32.17 2.08
N GLY A 86 9.58 -32.04 1.49
CA GLY A 86 10.26 -30.79 1.12
C GLY A 86 9.59 -29.97 0.00
N THR A 87 8.29 -30.17 -0.24
CA THR A 87 7.45 -29.41 -1.19
C THR A 87 6.88 -28.14 -0.58
N ALA A 88 7.03 -27.92 0.73
CA ALA A 88 6.43 -26.81 1.46
C ALA A 88 6.69 -25.41 0.85
N GLN A 89 7.84 -25.19 0.21
CA GLN A 89 8.14 -23.92 -0.48
C GLN A 89 7.38 -23.76 -1.80
N LEU A 90 7.26 -24.83 -2.60
CA LEU A 90 6.49 -24.84 -3.85
C LEU A 90 4.99 -24.67 -3.57
N GLU A 91 4.47 -25.38 -2.56
CA GLU A 91 3.08 -25.26 -2.12
C GLU A 91 2.76 -23.86 -1.61
N ARG A 92 3.70 -23.24 -0.88
CA ARG A 92 3.55 -21.87 -0.41
C ARG A 92 3.50 -20.87 -1.57
N ARG A 93 4.34 -21.05 -2.60
CA ARG A 93 4.32 -20.17 -3.78
C ARG A 93 3.01 -20.29 -4.55
N GLN A 94 2.56 -21.51 -4.83
CA GLN A 94 1.27 -21.75 -5.49
C GLN A 94 0.11 -21.12 -4.72
N ARG A 95 0.10 -21.27 -3.40
CA ARG A 95 -0.92 -20.63 -2.54
C ARG A 95 -0.89 -19.10 -2.64
N LEU A 96 0.28 -18.49 -2.73
CA LEU A 96 0.38 -17.03 -2.87
C LEU A 96 -0.16 -16.57 -4.23
N GLU A 97 0.15 -17.30 -5.30
CA GLU A 97 -0.39 -17.04 -6.64
C GLU A 97 -1.93 -17.16 -6.67
N GLU A 98 -2.49 -18.20 -6.02
CA GLU A 98 -3.94 -18.37 -5.87
C GLU A 98 -4.58 -17.22 -5.10
N LEU A 99 -3.98 -16.79 -3.99
CA LEU A 99 -4.48 -15.67 -3.18
C LEU A 99 -4.43 -14.34 -3.96
N GLU A 100 -3.36 -14.11 -4.72
CA GLU A 100 -3.24 -12.94 -5.58
C GLU A 100 -4.30 -12.95 -6.70
N ALA A 101 -4.54 -14.11 -7.32
CA ALA A 101 -5.58 -14.27 -8.32
C ALA A 101 -6.98 -13.98 -7.75
N LEU A 102 -7.29 -14.46 -6.55
CA LEU A 102 -8.55 -14.15 -5.87
C LEU A 102 -8.68 -12.66 -5.50
N LEU A 103 -7.58 -12.01 -5.12
CA LEU A 103 -7.57 -10.58 -4.82
C LEU A 103 -7.85 -9.73 -6.07
N ILE A 104 -7.35 -10.14 -7.23
CA ILE A 104 -7.44 -9.34 -8.47
C ILE A 104 -8.68 -9.70 -9.29
N ALA A 105 -9.05 -10.98 -9.34
CA ALA A 105 -10.07 -11.53 -10.22
C ALA A 105 -11.15 -12.34 -9.48
N GLY A 106 -11.20 -12.25 -8.15
CA GLY A 106 -12.24 -12.88 -7.35
C GLY A 106 -13.62 -12.27 -7.62
N ASP A 107 -14.66 -13.09 -7.42
CA ASP A 107 -16.04 -12.66 -7.56
C ASP A 107 -16.36 -11.48 -6.64
N GLY A 108 -16.93 -10.41 -7.22
CA GLY A 108 -17.25 -9.18 -6.51
C GLY A 108 -16.07 -8.20 -6.35
N THR A 109 -14.88 -8.55 -6.85
CA THR A 109 -13.76 -7.61 -6.90
C THR A 109 -13.78 -6.77 -8.18
N ALA A 110 -13.78 -5.45 -8.01
CA ALA A 110 -13.59 -4.50 -9.09
C ALA A 110 -12.20 -3.84 -8.97
N VAL A 111 -11.37 -3.98 -10.00
CA VAL A 111 -10.08 -3.29 -10.10
C VAL A 111 -10.30 -1.98 -10.84
N LEU A 112 -10.19 -0.86 -10.13
CA LEU A 112 -10.39 0.49 -10.65
C LEU A 112 -9.19 1.36 -10.32
N PRO A 113 -8.74 2.24 -11.23
CA PRO A 113 -7.80 3.30 -10.89
C PRO A 113 -8.34 4.14 -9.72
N PRO A 114 -7.51 4.59 -8.76
CA PRO A 114 -7.99 5.39 -7.64
C PRO A 114 -8.77 6.64 -8.05
N ALA A 115 -8.44 7.24 -9.20
CA ALA A 115 -9.13 8.42 -9.73
C ALA A 115 -10.55 8.13 -10.25
N GLU A 116 -10.83 6.89 -10.66
CA GLU A 116 -12.14 6.45 -11.16
C GLU A 116 -13.02 5.87 -10.05
N HIS A 117 -12.44 5.61 -8.87
CA HIS A 117 -13.18 5.10 -7.73
C HIS A 117 -14.22 6.15 -7.27
N PRO A 118 -15.53 5.79 -7.20
CA PRO A 118 -16.62 6.76 -7.02
C PRO A 118 -16.53 7.55 -5.71
N LEU A 119 -15.84 7.00 -4.70
CA LEU A 119 -15.71 7.63 -3.38
C LEU A 119 -14.39 8.40 -3.17
N VAL A 120 -13.38 8.23 -4.02
CA VAL A 120 -12.05 8.84 -3.78
C VAL A 120 -12.12 10.35 -3.96
N VAL A 121 -12.54 10.84 -5.12
CA VAL A 121 -12.60 12.30 -5.39
C VAL A 121 -13.49 13.04 -4.38
N PRO A 122 -14.71 12.56 -4.04
CA PRO A 122 -15.53 13.21 -3.04
C PRO A 122 -14.89 13.25 -1.64
N LEU A 123 -14.20 12.18 -1.22
CA LEU A 123 -13.47 12.15 0.05
C LEU A 123 -12.36 13.22 0.09
N TYR A 124 -11.55 13.34 -0.97
CA TYR A 124 -10.50 14.36 -1.06
C TYR A 124 -11.08 15.79 -1.00
N ARG A 125 -12.18 16.05 -1.73
CA ARG A 125 -12.87 17.34 -1.68
C ARG A 125 -13.36 17.67 -0.26
N TYR A 126 -13.90 16.68 0.44
CA TYR A 126 -14.31 16.82 1.83
C TYR A 126 -13.14 17.16 2.77
N ILE A 127 -12.01 16.44 2.66
CA ILE A 127 -10.81 16.68 3.48
C ILE A 127 -10.26 18.10 3.25
N VAL A 128 -10.14 18.54 1.99
CA VAL A 128 -9.65 19.88 1.64
C VAL A 128 -10.57 20.99 2.16
N ALA A 129 -11.89 20.84 1.99
CA ALA A 129 -12.87 21.80 2.49
C ALA A 129 -12.79 21.96 4.03
N ARG A 130 -12.47 20.87 4.75
CA ARG A 130 -12.27 20.88 6.19
C ARG A 130 -10.98 21.57 6.61
N ALA A 131 -9.86 21.28 5.95
CA ALA A 131 -8.56 21.86 6.26
C ALA A 131 -8.50 23.37 6.04
N GLY A 132 -9.26 23.88 5.05
CA GLY A 132 -9.28 25.30 4.70
C GLY A 132 -10.11 26.20 5.63
N GLY A 133 -10.85 25.67 6.61
CA GLY A 133 -11.63 26.47 7.58
C GLY A 133 -12.80 27.30 7.00
N LYS A 134 -13.07 27.24 5.69
CA LYS A 134 -13.86 28.23 4.94
C LYS A 134 -15.38 27.99 4.85
N LEU A 135 -15.94 26.96 5.48
CA LEU A 135 -17.38 26.64 5.39
C LEU A 135 -17.92 26.21 6.76
N ASP A 136 -19.20 26.38 7.05
CA ASP A 136 -19.85 25.76 8.21
C ASP A 136 -20.13 24.25 7.98
N ASN A 137 -20.47 23.50 9.03
CA ASN A 137 -20.67 22.04 8.94
C ASN A 137 -21.77 21.59 7.95
N GLU A 138 -22.79 22.41 7.70
CA GLU A 138 -23.88 22.08 6.78
C GLU A 138 -23.54 22.44 5.32
N GLN A 139 -22.87 23.58 5.11
CA GLN A 139 -22.36 24.04 3.82
C GLN A 139 -21.24 23.13 3.30
N ARG A 140 -20.41 22.57 4.20
CA ARG A 140 -19.35 21.58 3.88
C ARG A 140 -19.89 20.30 3.24
N CYS A 141 -21.02 19.80 3.73
CA CYS A 141 -21.64 18.58 3.22
C CYS A 141 -22.27 18.79 1.83
N ARG A 142 -22.78 20.01 1.55
CA ARG A 142 -23.37 20.34 0.25
C ARG A 142 -22.31 20.59 -0.83
N ALA A 143 -21.19 21.22 -0.50
CA ALA A 143 -20.11 21.52 -1.45
C ALA A 143 -19.31 20.28 -1.91
N ALA A 144 -19.14 19.27 -1.04
CA ALA A 144 -18.58 17.98 -1.42
C ALA A 144 -19.57 17.12 -2.24
N ALA A 145 -20.87 17.36 -2.06
CA ALA A 145 -21.96 16.62 -2.68
C ALA A 145 -22.38 17.18 -4.04
N GLY A 146 -21.42 17.32 -4.97
CA GLY A 146 -21.73 17.37 -6.41
C GLY A 146 -22.26 16.04 -6.94
N GLY A 147 -23.14 15.35 -6.19
CA GLY A 147 -23.76 14.06 -6.54
C GLY A 147 -23.75 12.95 -5.49
N GLY A 148 -23.74 13.22 -4.17
CA GLY A 148 -23.74 12.08 -3.21
C GLY A 148 -23.60 12.40 -1.72
N LYS A 149 -24.43 13.30 -1.17
CA LYS A 149 -24.42 13.58 0.28
C LYS A 149 -24.75 12.33 1.11
N GLU A 150 -25.75 11.56 0.70
CA GLU A 150 -26.16 10.31 1.36
C GLU A 150 -25.08 9.22 1.29
N VAL A 151 -24.40 9.09 0.15
CA VAL A 151 -23.39 8.04 -0.08
C VAL A 151 -22.17 8.20 0.83
N LEU A 152 -21.71 9.45 1.04
CA LEU A 152 -20.60 9.72 1.96
C LEU A 152 -21.00 9.61 3.43
N GLU A 153 -22.23 10.01 3.80
CA GLU A 153 -22.74 9.86 5.17
C GLU A 153 -22.95 8.39 5.56
N GLN A 154 -23.34 7.54 4.61
CA GLN A 154 -23.42 6.10 4.80
C GLN A 154 -22.04 5.44 4.90
N PHE A 155 -21.07 5.87 4.07
CA PHE A 155 -19.76 5.22 3.99
C PHE A 155 -18.77 5.69 5.05
N VAL A 156 -18.61 7.01 5.19
CA VAL A 156 -17.79 7.57 6.25
C VAL A 156 -18.53 7.43 7.57
N GLY A 157 -19.85 7.25 7.61
CA GLY A 157 -20.62 7.23 8.85
C GLY A 157 -21.03 8.63 9.30
N GLY A 158 -22.08 8.70 10.12
CA GLY A 158 -22.63 9.95 10.63
C GLY A 158 -21.66 10.77 11.49
N SER A 159 -22.20 11.71 12.29
CA SER A 159 -21.41 12.63 13.14
C SER A 159 -20.30 11.95 13.96
N ALA A 160 -20.47 10.68 14.35
CA ALA A 160 -19.50 9.88 15.08
C ALA A 160 -18.18 9.62 14.32
N VAL A 161 -18.20 9.37 13.02
CA VAL A 161 -16.94 9.14 12.28
C VAL A 161 -16.29 10.45 11.83
N ARG A 162 -17.09 11.52 11.73
CA ARG A 162 -16.56 12.89 11.60
C ARG A 162 -15.70 13.30 12.81
N SER A 163 -15.93 12.70 13.99
CA SER A 163 -15.04 12.82 15.16
C SER A 163 -13.82 11.89 15.06
N TRP A 164 -13.94 10.73 14.41
CA TRP A 164 -12.85 9.77 14.19
C TRP A 164 -11.77 10.29 13.24
N LEU A 165 -12.13 11.06 12.21
CA LEU A 165 -11.15 11.84 11.42
C LEU A 165 -10.55 13.02 12.20
N SER A 166 -11.05 13.28 13.41
CA SER A 166 -10.46 14.19 14.41
C SER A 166 -9.78 13.40 15.54
N ALA A 167 -9.58 12.08 15.37
CA ALA A 167 -8.97 11.25 16.39
C ALA A 167 -7.53 11.69 16.63
N GLU A 168 -7.21 12.00 17.88
CA GLU A 168 -5.83 12.03 18.33
C GLU A 168 -5.31 10.60 18.37
N TRP A 169 -4.39 10.27 17.47
CA TRP A 169 -3.68 9.01 17.50
C TRP A 169 -2.79 8.98 18.73
N ARG A 170 -3.17 8.19 19.73
CA ARG A 170 -2.39 7.98 20.95
C ARG A 170 -1.90 6.54 21.00
N SER A 171 -0.61 6.36 21.22
CA SER A 171 -0.07 5.05 21.59
C SER A 171 -0.52 4.74 23.01
N LEU A 172 -1.26 3.66 23.19
CA LEU A 172 -1.66 3.16 24.50
C LEU A 172 -0.57 2.19 25.00
N LYS A 173 -0.11 2.40 26.24
CA LYS A 173 0.75 1.45 26.95
C LYS A 173 -0.14 0.59 27.82
N VAL A 174 0.01 -0.73 27.71
CA VAL A 174 -0.69 -1.70 28.56
C VAL A 174 0.28 -2.30 29.57
N ASP A 175 -0.24 -2.85 30.68
CA ASP A 175 0.55 -3.58 31.65
C ASP A 175 1.21 -4.83 31.03
N SER A 176 2.10 -5.48 31.79
CA SER A 176 2.81 -6.69 31.35
C SER A 176 1.90 -7.88 31.04
N GLU A 177 0.63 -7.84 31.48
CA GLU A 177 -0.36 -8.88 31.22
C GLU A 177 -1.33 -8.50 30.08
N GLY A 178 -1.23 -7.28 29.54
CA GLY A 178 -2.11 -6.73 28.51
C GLY A 178 -3.54 -6.43 28.99
N LYS A 179 -3.79 -6.38 30.30
CA LYS A 179 -5.16 -6.31 30.86
C LYS A 179 -5.63 -4.89 31.13
N ALA A 180 -4.74 -3.97 31.47
CA ALA A 180 -5.08 -2.58 31.75
C ALA A 180 -4.18 -1.59 30.99
N ILE A 181 -4.77 -0.45 30.61
CA ILE A 181 -4.04 0.69 30.03
C ILE A 181 -3.33 1.43 31.16
N VAL A 182 -2.00 1.43 31.14
CA VAL A 182 -1.14 2.09 32.14
C VAL A 182 -0.58 3.44 31.67
N GLY A 183 -0.83 3.81 30.41
CA GLY A 183 -0.48 5.13 29.90
C GLY A 183 -0.92 5.39 28.48
N SER A 184 -0.85 6.66 28.06
CA SER A 184 -1.01 7.05 26.65
C SER A 184 0.00 8.12 26.28
N SER A 185 0.47 8.12 25.04
CA SER A 185 1.30 9.19 24.48
C SER A 185 0.80 9.58 23.10
N ALA A 186 0.73 10.88 22.81
CA ALA A 186 0.45 11.35 21.45
C ALA A 186 1.51 10.77 20.50
N LEU A 187 1.06 10.18 19.40
CA LEU A 187 1.97 9.78 18.32
C LEU A 187 2.51 11.06 17.68
N LYS A 188 3.76 11.38 17.97
CA LYS A 188 4.50 12.42 17.26
C LYS A 188 4.98 11.81 15.95
N TRP A 189 4.31 12.15 14.86
CA TRP A 189 4.85 12.03 13.51
C TRP A 189 5.59 13.32 13.17
#